data_AF-A0A9W4UGN8-F1
#
_entry.id   AF-A0A9W4UGN8-F1
#
_cell.length_a   1.000
_cell.length_b   1.000
_cell.length_c   1.000
_cell.angle_alpha   90.00
_cell.angle_beta   90.00
_cell.angle_gamma   90.00
#
_symmetry.space_group_name_H-M   'P 1'
#
loop_
_entity.id
_entity.type
_entity.pdbx_description
1 polymer ?
#
loop_
_entity_poly.entity_id
_entity_poly.type
_entity_poly.pdbx_seq_one_letter_code
_entity_poly.pdbx_strand_id
1 'polypeptide(L)'
;MEQPEAQLPTHDNPPYSRSAQQEPSFAVQSRLSQIEHLQNNLSNVTLGTPRSSTSFAATSNRRASTRNSSQSFRRQNPAIPTQKIFLKSYLTHPLATKTPPSTLACPFCRAPFYLRNKTNQAVQIQRCSHYVHYECLIDHFRSRDSSVGLCPQCGDVVCTRSLAERLDTDREAIFGVGGFKSLDGVVEVFIPHTAQNGGVEIGDTILCASEEEVGTVLMRVLKFDVSQSLAGELQRWRSEGGEVSWGNITTSASRRFRSRGFPLLELRFVVDDDIFFNFLVFSEILRALYSERAEAGADVEWELAKRDLERLRSRLRLAKEVFDRQIWVWGEQNDVRTRGRYIAKDAHSIAMKTLASAGR
;
A
#
# COMPACT_ATOMS: atom_id res chain seq x y z
N MET A 1 -50.45 -44.24 6.08
CA MET A 1 -49.04 -43.83 6.02
C MET A 1 -49.04 -42.34 6.30
N GLU A 2 -49.03 -42.01 7.59
CA GLU A 2 -49.07 -40.64 8.10
C GLU A 2 -48.09 -40.56 9.28
N GLN A 3 -47.49 -39.38 9.42
CA GLN A 3 -46.23 -39.07 10.08
C GLN A 3 -46.21 -39.26 11.60
N PRO A 4 -45.02 -39.32 12.22
CA PRO A 4 -44.81 -38.79 13.57
C PRO A 4 -44.10 -37.43 13.52
N GLU A 5 -44.74 -36.44 14.12
CA GLU A 5 -44.22 -35.10 14.40
C GLU A 5 -43.09 -35.15 15.44
N ALA A 6 -41.98 -34.46 15.14
CA ALA A 6 -40.87 -34.27 16.07
C ALA A 6 -41.05 -32.95 16.85
N GLN A 7 -40.92 -33.06 18.17
CA GLN A 7 -41.05 -31.99 19.15
C GLN A 7 -39.90 -30.96 19.06
N LEU A 8 -40.26 -29.68 19.15
CA LEU A 8 -39.35 -28.55 19.38
C LEU A 8 -39.05 -28.39 20.89
N PRO A 9 -37.79 -28.12 21.30
CA PRO A 9 -37.51 -27.66 22.65
C PRO A 9 -37.60 -26.13 22.74
N THR A 10 -38.47 -25.67 23.63
CA THR A 10 -38.56 -24.30 24.15
C THR A 10 -37.36 -24.00 25.05
N HIS A 11 -36.60 -22.94 24.74
CA HIS A 11 -35.60 -22.39 25.64
C HIS A 11 -36.10 -21.09 26.27
N ASP A 12 -36.25 -21.14 27.60
CA ASP A 12 -36.52 -20.03 28.49
C ASP A 12 -35.39 -19.00 28.48
N ASN A 13 -35.74 -17.72 28.31
CA ASN A 13 -34.85 -16.59 28.55
C ASN A 13 -35.06 -16.06 29.98
N PRO A 14 -34.00 -15.94 30.81
CA PRO A 14 -34.10 -15.18 32.05
C PRO A 14 -33.94 -13.67 31.80
N PRO A 15 -34.55 -12.80 32.64
CA PRO A 15 -34.41 -11.36 32.50
C PRO A 15 -33.08 -10.89 33.10
N TYR A 16 -32.22 -10.30 32.26
CA TYR A 16 -31.06 -9.55 32.73
C TYR A 16 -31.47 -8.12 33.05
N SER A 17 -31.70 -7.86 34.33
CA SER A 17 -31.64 -6.52 34.90
C SER A 17 -30.19 -6.02 34.86
N ARG A 18 -29.93 -4.90 34.17
CA ARG A 18 -28.70 -4.13 34.37
C ARG A 18 -29.03 -2.67 34.66
N SER A 19 -28.85 -2.35 35.93
CA SER A 19 -28.66 -1.01 36.48
C SER A 19 -27.47 -0.35 35.77
N ALA A 20 -27.72 0.75 35.06
CA ALA A 20 -26.68 1.65 34.58
C ALA A 20 -26.35 2.64 35.70
N GLN A 21 -25.25 2.40 36.43
CA GLN A 21 -24.61 3.41 37.26
C GLN A 21 -23.30 3.85 36.59
N GLN A 22 -23.28 5.16 36.33
CA GLN A 22 -22.19 6.13 36.20
C GLN A 22 -20.71 5.66 36.26
N GLU A 23 -20.01 6.08 35.19
CA GLU A 23 -18.60 6.54 35.11
C GLU A 23 -17.41 5.56 35.28
N PRO A 24 -16.33 5.75 34.48
CA PRO A 24 -15.27 6.69 34.89
C PRO A 24 -14.79 7.64 33.76
N SER A 25 -15.11 8.94 33.90
CA SER A 25 -14.57 10.05 33.08
C SER A 25 -13.04 10.21 33.18
N PHE A 26 -12.44 9.78 34.29
CA PHE A 26 -11.00 9.94 34.57
C PHE A 26 -10.08 9.07 33.70
N ALA A 27 -10.52 7.87 33.29
CA ALA A 27 -9.71 6.98 32.46
C ALA A 27 -9.57 7.52 31.01
N VAL A 28 -10.58 8.26 30.54
CA VAL A 28 -10.58 8.88 29.22
C VAL A 28 -9.68 10.11 29.21
N GLN A 29 -9.77 10.99 30.22
CA GLN A 29 -8.93 12.19 30.31
C GLN A 29 -7.43 11.89 30.50
N SER A 30 -7.09 10.88 31.32
CA SER A 30 -5.70 10.46 31.51
C SER A 30 -5.07 9.85 30.23
N ARG A 31 -5.90 9.32 29.32
CA ARG A 31 -5.44 8.74 28.05
C ARG A 31 -5.36 9.79 26.93
N LEU A 32 -6.22 10.80 26.93
CA LEU A 32 -6.14 11.91 25.99
C LEU A 32 -4.84 12.73 26.18
N SER A 33 -4.39 12.93 27.42
CA SER A 33 -3.11 13.61 27.69
C SER A 33 -1.88 12.82 27.24
N GLN A 34 -1.95 11.47 27.24
CA GLN A 34 -0.91 10.62 26.66
C GLN A 34 -0.87 10.71 25.12
N ILE A 35 -2.02 10.90 24.48
CA ILE A 35 -2.11 11.08 23.01
C ILE A 35 -1.51 12.45 22.62
N GLU A 36 -1.83 13.52 23.35
CA GLU A 36 -1.24 14.85 23.13
C GLU A 36 0.29 14.84 23.31
N HIS A 37 0.80 14.12 24.32
CA HIS A 37 2.24 13.97 24.51
C HIS A 37 2.92 13.25 23.34
N LEU A 38 2.28 12.24 22.75
CA LEU A 38 2.81 11.53 21.57
C LEU A 38 2.72 12.36 20.29
N GLN A 39 1.66 13.15 20.12
CA GLN A 39 1.53 14.11 19.02
C GLN A 39 2.61 15.18 19.11
N ASN A 40 2.88 15.71 20.31
CA ASN A 40 3.98 16.66 20.53
C ASN A 40 5.36 16.05 20.22
N ASN A 41 5.57 14.75 20.48
CA ASN A 41 6.81 14.06 20.08
C ASN A 41 6.93 13.79 18.58
N LEU A 42 5.81 13.75 17.85
CA LEU A 42 5.81 13.68 16.39
C LEU A 42 6.10 15.06 15.77
N SER A 43 5.63 16.14 16.41
CA SER A 43 5.76 17.52 15.93
C SER A 43 7.06 18.23 16.36
N ASN A 44 7.67 17.89 17.50
CA ASN A 44 8.83 18.61 18.08
C ASN A 44 10.22 18.08 17.67
N VAL A 45 10.38 17.55 16.45
CA VAL A 45 11.71 17.22 15.93
C VAL A 45 12.08 18.18 14.81
N THR A 46 12.58 19.36 15.19
CA THR A 46 13.15 20.34 14.24
C THR A 46 14.51 20.85 14.70
N LEU A 47 15.46 20.78 13.74
CA LEU A 47 16.65 21.61 13.55
C LEU A 47 17.82 21.45 14.54
N GLY A 48 18.63 20.43 14.30
CA GLY A 48 20.06 20.49 14.61
C GLY A 48 20.75 21.46 13.65
N THR A 49 21.47 22.43 14.21
CA THR A 49 22.32 23.41 13.52
C THR A 49 23.30 22.76 12.53
N PRO A 50 23.58 23.37 11.37
CA PRO A 50 24.49 22.80 10.38
C PRO A 50 25.94 22.85 10.89
N ARG A 51 26.63 21.71 10.83
CA ARG A 51 28.08 21.63 10.98
C ARG A 51 28.76 21.89 9.63
N SER A 52 29.83 22.64 9.69
CA SER A 52 30.65 23.14 8.58
C SER A 52 30.98 22.08 7.52
N SER A 53 30.67 22.44 6.29
CA SER A 53 30.89 21.71 5.04
C SER A 53 32.38 21.51 4.73
N THR A 54 32.78 20.25 4.54
CA THR A 54 33.97 19.88 3.77
C THR A 54 33.53 19.51 2.36
N SER A 55 34.07 20.24 1.39
CA SER A 55 33.80 20.07 -0.04
C SER A 55 34.42 18.78 -0.57
N PHE A 56 33.60 17.83 -1.01
CA PHE A 56 34.04 16.76 -1.89
C PHE A 56 33.54 17.05 -3.30
N ALA A 57 34.47 17.38 -4.20
CA ALA A 57 34.21 17.42 -5.63
C ALA A 57 34.12 15.97 -6.15
N ALA A 58 32.93 15.53 -6.55
CA ALA A 58 32.72 14.26 -7.23
C ALA A 58 32.49 14.51 -8.72
N THR A 59 33.47 14.10 -9.53
CA THR A 59 33.45 14.13 -10.99
C THR A 59 32.45 13.09 -11.51
N SER A 60 31.36 13.53 -12.14
CA SER A 60 30.36 12.64 -12.74
C SER A 60 30.80 12.20 -14.14
N ASN A 61 31.23 10.95 -14.27
CA ASN A 61 31.36 10.26 -15.56
C ASN A 61 30.12 9.37 -15.78
N ARG A 62 29.10 9.90 -16.46
CA ARG A 62 27.99 9.09 -17.01
C ARG A 62 28.49 8.33 -18.22
N ARG A 63 28.91 7.07 -18.03
CA ARG A 63 29.00 6.09 -19.13
C ARG A 63 27.62 5.53 -19.41
N ALA A 64 27.05 5.91 -20.56
CA ALA A 64 25.96 5.20 -21.19
C ALA A 64 26.41 3.76 -21.47
N SER A 65 25.82 2.79 -20.77
CA SER A 65 26.04 1.37 -21.04
C SER A 65 24.96 0.88 -22.01
N THR A 66 25.20 1.09 -23.30
CA THR A 66 24.50 0.40 -24.39
C THR A 66 25.03 -1.04 -24.45
N ARG A 67 24.35 -1.98 -23.80
CA ARG A 67 24.59 -3.41 -24.06
C ARG A 67 23.72 -3.85 -25.25
N ASN A 68 24.32 -3.77 -26.43
CA ASN A 68 23.89 -4.53 -27.61
C ASN A 68 24.04 -6.02 -27.32
N SER A 69 22.93 -6.75 -27.38
CA SER A 69 22.94 -8.20 -27.56
C SER A 69 22.24 -8.51 -28.87
N SER A 70 23.06 -8.76 -29.89
CA SER A 70 22.62 -9.19 -31.21
C SER A 70 22.44 -10.70 -31.21
N GLN A 71 21.38 -11.15 -31.90
CA GLN A 71 21.03 -12.53 -32.26
C GLN A 71 20.23 -13.34 -31.23
N SER A 72 18.90 -13.16 -31.29
CA SER A 72 17.99 -14.31 -31.23
C SER A 72 16.87 -14.15 -32.24
N PHE A 73 16.41 -15.28 -32.77
CA PHE A 73 15.38 -15.44 -33.78
C PHE A 73 14.22 -14.45 -33.63
N ARG A 74 13.75 -13.86 -34.74
CA ARG A 74 12.45 -13.18 -34.87
C ARG A 74 11.32 -14.18 -34.58
N ARG A 75 11.15 -14.60 -33.32
CA ARG A 75 9.83 -14.93 -32.79
C ARG A 75 9.11 -13.61 -32.73
N GLN A 76 7.97 -13.50 -33.42
CA GLN A 76 7.02 -12.42 -33.19
C GLN A 76 6.85 -12.34 -31.67
N ASN A 77 7.32 -11.26 -31.05
CA ASN A 77 7.13 -11.08 -29.62
C ASN A 77 5.62 -11.06 -29.42
N PRO A 78 5.02 -12.08 -28.77
CA PRO A 78 3.58 -12.07 -28.56
C PRO A 78 3.25 -10.78 -27.81
N ALA A 79 2.23 -10.06 -28.30
CA ALA A 79 1.78 -8.83 -27.68
C ALA A 79 1.59 -9.07 -26.17
N ILE A 80 2.14 -8.17 -25.35
CA ILE A 80 2.05 -8.29 -23.90
C ILE A 80 0.55 -8.17 -23.53
N PRO A 81 -0.06 -9.18 -22.86
CA PRO A 81 -1.48 -9.16 -22.55
C PRO A 81 -1.81 -8.09 -21.50
N THR A 82 -3.07 -7.64 -21.46
CA THR A 82 -3.55 -6.83 -20.32
C THR A 82 -3.59 -7.66 -19.04
N GLN A 83 -3.64 -7.02 -17.87
CA GLN A 83 -3.67 -7.71 -16.58
C GLN A 83 -4.85 -8.68 -16.53
N LYS A 84 -6.04 -8.25 -16.95
CA LYS A 84 -7.24 -9.09 -16.96
C LYS A 84 -7.05 -10.35 -17.81
N ILE A 85 -6.47 -10.22 -19.01
CA ILE A 85 -6.21 -11.35 -19.90
C ILE A 85 -5.12 -12.25 -19.31
N PHE A 86 -4.06 -11.66 -18.77
CA PHE A 86 -2.95 -12.38 -18.14
C PHE A 86 -3.44 -13.26 -16.99
N LEU A 87 -4.19 -12.69 -16.04
CA LEU A 87 -4.68 -13.42 -14.87
C LEU A 87 -5.65 -14.55 -15.24
N LYS A 88 -6.40 -14.41 -16.34
CA LYS A 88 -7.37 -15.41 -16.80
C LYS A 88 -6.76 -16.53 -17.64
N SER A 89 -5.78 -16.21 -18.50
CA SER A 89 -5.36 -17.10 -19.59
C SER A 89 -3.89 -17.49 -19.56
N TYR A 90 -3.04 -16.74 -18.83
CA TYR A 90 -1.59 -16.93 -18.82
C TYR A 90 -1.04 -17.44 -17.48
N LEU A 91 -1.95 -17.76 -16.55
CA LEU A 91 -1.65 -18.47 -15.33
C LEU A 91 -2.14 -19.91 -15.46
N THR A 92 -1.27 -20.89 -15.18
CA THR A 92 -1.67 -22.29 -15.04
C THR A 92 -1.70 -22.66 -13.57
N HIS A 93 -2.79 -23.33 -13.16
CA HIS A 93 -2.84 -23.97 -11.87
C HIS A 93 -2.15 -25.34 -12.00
N PRO A 94 -1.09 -25.62 -11.22
CA PRO A 94 -0.46 -26.92 -11.25
C PRO A 94 -1.50 -27.99 -10.91
N LEU A 95 -1.63 -29.00 -11.78
CA LEU A 95 -2.39 -30.20 -11.48
C LEU A 95 -1.82 -30.86 -10.22
N ALA A 96 -2.62 -31.60 -9.46
CA ALA A 96 -2.16 -32.26 -8.23
C ALA A 96 -0.91 -33.16 -8.44
N THR A 97 -0.69 -33.64 -9.66
CA THR A 97 0.46 -34.46 -10.07
C THR A 97 1.67 -33.66 -10.58
N LYS A 98 1.50 -32.35 -10.80
CA LYS A 98 2.54 -31.40 -11.26
C LYS A 98 2.69 -30.24 -10.28
N THR A 99 2.57 -30.50 -8.99
CA THR A 99 2.85 -29.50 -7.96
C THR A 99 4.32 -29.08 -8.07
N PRO A 100 4.64 -27.79 -7.86
CA PRO A 100 6.03 -27.38 -7.72
C PRO A 100 6.74 -28.27 -6.68
N PRO A 101 8.01 -28.63 -6.90
CA PRO A 101 8.78 -29.43 -5.94
C PRO A 101 8.60 -28.91 -4.52
N SER A 102 8.47 -29.81 -3.53
CA SER A 102 8.25 -29.44 -2.12
C SER A 102 9.38 -28.58 -1.54
N THR A 103 10.55 -28.61 -2.16
CA THR A 103 11.71 -27.78 -1.84
C THR A 103 11.60 -26.34 -2.33
N LEU A 104 10.66 -26.04 -3.24
CA LEU A 104 10.44 -24.69 -3.73
C LEU A 104 9.53 -23.88 -2.80
N ALA A 105 9.92 -22.62 -2.62
CA ALA A 105 9.16 -21.62 -1.90
C ALA A 105 8.76 -20.47 -2.82
N CYS A 106 7.64 -19.82 -2.50
CA CYS A 106 7.20 -18.65 -3.24
C CYS A 106 8.26 -17.55 -3.18
N PRO A 107 8.69 -16.95 -4.32
CA PRO A 107 9.73 -15.93 -4.34
C PRO A 107 9.32 -14.66 -3.57
N PHE A 108 8.02 -14.43 -3.39
CA PHE A 108 7.48 -13.27 -2.71
C PHE A 108 7.29 -13.49 -1.20
N CYS A 109 6.49 -14.47 -0.76
CA CYS A 109 6.24 -14.70 0.66
C CYS A 109 7.18 -15.71 1.34
N ARG A 110 8.00 -16.45 0.58
CA ARG A 110 8.92 -17.50 1.05
C ARG A 110 8.24 -18.68 1.75
N ALA A 111 6.92 -18.71 1.81
CA ALA A 111 6.19 -19.89 2.22
C ALA A 111 6.38 -21.00 1.16
N PRO A 112 6.64 -22.24 1.59
CA PRO A 112 6.63 -23.39 0.70
C PRO A 112 5.28 -23.55 -0.01
N PHE A 113 5.29 -23.95 -1.28
CA PHE A 113 4.07 -24.10 -2.07
C PHE A 113 3.16 -25.26 -1.60
N TYR A 114 3.70 -26.21 -0.83
CA TYR A 114 2.92 -27.33 -0.30
C TYR A 114 2.06 -26.95 0.91
N LEU A 115 2.32 -25.80 1.55
CA LEU A 115 1.44 -25.27 2.60
C LEU A 115 0.19 -24.69 1.92
N ARG A 116 -0.77 -25.58 1.62
CA ARG A 116 -1.98 -25.25 0.87
C ARG A 116 -3.02 -24.60 1.78
N ASN A 117 -2.96 -23.29 1.93
CA ASN A 117 -4.09 -22.49 2.41
C ASN A 117 -5.04 -22.26 1.22
N LYS A 118 -6.37 -22.22 1.44
CA LYS A 118 -7.34 -21.91 0.36
C LYS A 118 -7.05 -20.59 -0.39
N THR A 119 -6.39 -19.65 0.30
CA THR A 119 -5.99 -18.33 -0.20
C THR A 119 -4.64 -18.34 -0.95
N ASN A 120 -3.74 -19.28 -0.62
CA ASN A 120 -2.39 -19.35 -1.17
C ASN A 120 -2.29 -20.35 -2.34
N GLN A 121 -3.15 -20.22 -3.35
CA GLN A 121 -3.08 -21.10 -4.52
C GLN A 121 -1.81 -20.80 -5.33
N ALA A 122 -0.93 -21.78 -5.49
CA ALA A 122 0.21 -21.68 -6.39
C ALA A 122 -0.27 -21.57 -7.84
N VAL A 123 0.35 -20.68 -8.61
CA VAL A 123 0.18 -20.52 -10.05
C VAL A 123 1.54 -20.52 -10.72
N GLN A 124 1.58 -21.05 -11.94
CA GLN A 124 2.74 -20.96 -12.82
C GLN A 124 2.49 -19.90 -13.88
N ILE A 125 3.46 -18.99 -14.04
CA ILE A 125 3.43 -17.95 -15.07
C ILE A 125 3.89 -18.60 -16.38
N GLN A 126 3.00 -18.76 -17.35
CA GLN A 126 3.31 -19.49 -18.59
C GLN A 126 4.53 -18.93 -19.34
N ARG A 127 4.73 -17.62 -19.31
CA ARG A 127 5.80 -16.93 -20.06
C ARG A 127 7.22 -17.32 -19.61
N CYS A 128 7.45 -17.42 -18.30
CA CYS A 128 8.77 -17.69 -17.72
C CYS A 128 8.81 -18.99 -16.90
N SER A 129 7.70 -19.73 -16.84
CA SER A 129 7.54 -20.98 -16.09
C SER A 129 7.80 -20.91 -14.58
N HIS A 130 7.96 -19.71 -14.02
CA HIS A 130 8.13 -19.49 -12.58
C HIS A 130 6.82 -19.69 -11.81
N TYR A 131 6.97 -20.15 -10.57
CA TYR A 131 5.85 -20.38 -9.65
C TYR A 131 5.74 -19.26 -8.63
N VAL A 132 4.51 -18.89 -8.29
CA VAL A 132 4.20 -17.87 -7.28
C VAL A 132 2.81 -18.16 -6.69
N HIS A 133 2.51 -17.74 -5.46
CA HIS A 133 1.12 -17.75 -5.00
C HIS A 133 0.33 -16.65 -5.73
N TYR A 134 -0.91 -16.93 -6.11
CA TYR A 134 -1.75 -15.97 -6.83
C TYR A 134 -1.85 -14.63 -6.08
N GLU A 135 -2.20 -14.65 -4.79
CA GLU A 135 -2.27 -13.44 -3.96
C GLU A 135 -0.92 -12.71 -3.89
N CYS A 136 0.18 -13.44 -3.79
CA CYS A 136 1.52 -12.86 -3.78
C CYS A 136 1.89 -12.19 -5.10
N LEU A 137 1.39 -12.70 -6.24
CA LEU A 137 1.59 -12.07 -7.55
C LEU A 137 0.80 -10.76 -7.64
N ILE A 138 -0.44 -10.76 -7.17
CA ILE A 138 -1.27 -9.55 -7.09
C ILE A 138 -0.63 -8.52 -6.15
N ASP A 139 -0.23 -8.93 -4.95
CA ASP A 139 0.50 -8.08 -4.01
C ASP A 139 1.79 -7.52 -4.61
N HIS A 140 2.53 -8.31 -5.39
CA HIS A 140 3.72 -7.82 -6.08
C HIS A 140 3.40 -6.73 -7.11
N PHE A 141 2.33 -6.89 -7.88
CA PHE A 141 1.88 -5.85 -8.81
C PHE A 141 1.46 -4.58 -8.07
N ARG A 142 0.74 -4.72 -6.95
CA ARG A 142 0.29 -3.60 -6.11
C ARG A 142 1.46 -2.92 -5.40
N SER A 143 2.45 -3.68 -4.95
CA SER A 143 3.62 -3.14 -4.26
C SER A 143 4.43 -2.24 -5.17
N ARG A 144 4.60 -2.59 -6.46
CA ARG A 144 5.36 -1.77 -7.42
C ARG A 144 4.58 -0.58 -7.96
N ASP A 145 3.26 -0.69 -7.97
CA ASP A 145 2.36 0.36 -8.45
C ASP A 145 2.58 0.83 -9.92
N SER A 146 3.22 -0.03 -10.72
CA SER A 146 3.61 0.25 -12.12
C SER A 146 2.50 -0.06 -13.13
N SER A 147 2.57 0.60 -14.30
CA SER A 147 1.74 0.32 -15.49
C SER A 147 2.07 -1.00 -16.19
N VAL A 148 3.09 -1.71 -15.72
CA VAL A 148 3.42 -3.08 -16.15
C VAL A 148 3.48 -4.02 -14.95
N GLY A 149 3.02 -5.25 -15.14
CA GLY A 149 3.21 -6.34 -14.19
C GLY A 149 4.50 -7.09 -14.51
N LEU A 150 5.33 -7.32 -13.49
CA LEU A 150 6.59 -8.05 -13.63
C LEU A 150 6.54 -9.38 -12.88
N CYS A 151 7.25 -10.39 -13.38
CA CYS A 151 7.45 -11.62 -12.64
C CYS A 151 8.30 -11.34 -11.39
N PRO A 152 7.86 -11.72 -10.17
CA PRO A 152 8.62 -11.47 -8.95
C PRO A 152 9.93 -12.27 -8.84
N GLN A 153 10.17 -13.24 -9.73
CA GLN A 153 11.37 -14.07 -9.72
C GLN A 153 12.43 -13.60 -10.73
N CYS A 154 12.04 -13.30 -11.98
CA CYS A 154 12.99 -12.90 -13.04
C CYS A 154 12.86 -11.44 -13.50
N GLY A 155 11.85 -10.70 -13.05
CA GLY A 155 11.61 -9.33 -13.49
C GLY A 155 11.03 -9.19 -14.90
N ASP A 156 10.76 -10.29 -15.60
CA ASP A 156 10.16 -10.24 -16.94
C ASP A 156 8.78 -9.56 -16.93
N VAL A 157 8.51 -8.72 -17.93
CA VAL A 157 7.18 -8.14 -18.12
C VAL A 157 6.18 -9.23 -18.51
N VAL A 158 5.15 -9.41 -17.69
CA VAL A 158 4.12 -10.43 -17.88
C VAL A 158 2.78 -9.86 -18.36
N CYS A 159 2.48 -8.61 -18.04
CA CYS A 159 1.27 -7.92 -18.50
C CYS A 159 1.41 -6.39 -18.50
N THR A 160 0.53 -5.72 -19.23
CA THR A 160 0.25 -4.28 -19.08
C THR A 160 -0.89 -4.07 -18.09
N ARG A 161 -0.88 -2.94 -17.39
CA ARG A 161 -1.83 -2.60 -16.33
C ARG A 161 -2.34 -1.18 -16.52
N SER A 162 -3.55 -1.06 -17.04
CA SER A 162 -4.22 0.24 -17.14
C SER A 162 -4.47 0.86 -15.75
N LEU A 163 -4.74 2.17 -15.69
CA LEU A 163 -5.17 2.81 -14.44
C LEU A 163 -6.43 2.14 -13.88
N ALA A 164 -7.42 1.86 -14.73
CA ALA A 164 -8.65 1.16 -14.35
C ALA A 164 -8.36 -0.20 -13.71
N GLU A 165 -7.54 -1.06 -14.33
CA GLU A 165 -7.20 -2.37 -13.76
C GLU A 165 -6.46 -2.26 -12.41
N ARG A 166 -5.61 -1.24 -12.25
CA ARG A 166 -4.92 -0.98 -10.96
C ARG A 166 -5.90 -0.56 -9.88
N LEU A 167 -6.82 0.35 -10.19
CA LEU A 167 -7.87 0.79 -9.28
C LEU A 167 -8.80 -0.38 -8.91
N ASP A 168 -9.21 -1.21 -9.86
CA ASP A 168 -10.04 -2.40 -9.57
C ASP A 168 -9.32 -3.37 -8.64
N THR A 169 -8.04 -3.65 -8.91
CA THR A 169 -7.23 -4.54 -8.07
C THR A 169 -7.07 -4.00 -6.66
N ASP A 170 -6.83 -2.69 -6.51
CA ASP A 170 -6.73 -2.04 -5.20
C ASP A 170 -8.08 -2.05 -4.47
N ARG A 171 -9.17 -1.76 -5.18
CA ARG A 171 -10.53 -1.77 -4.62
C ARG A 171 -10.91 -3.15 -4.09
N GLU A 172 -10.70 -4.20 -4.87
CA GLU A 172 -10.97 -5.59 -4.44
C GLU A 172 -10.08 -6.00 -3.26
N ALA A 173 -8.82 -5.58 -3.23
CA ALA A 173 -7.92 -5.93 -2.14
C ALA A 173 -8.22 -5.19 -0.83
N ILE A 174 -8.66 -3.93 -0.91
CA ILE A 174 -9.00 -3.11 0.26
C ILE A 174 -10.38 -3.51 0.81
N PHE A 175 -11.38 -3.64 -0.06
CA PHE A 175 -12.78 -3.77 0.33
C PHE A 175 -13.38 -5.16 0.12
N GLY A 176 -12.66 -6.04 -0.59
CA GLY A 176 -13.16 -7.38 -0.96
C GLY A 176 -13.97 -7.39 -2.26
N VAL A 177 -14.50 -8.57 -2.58
CA VAL A 177 -15.36 -8.78 -3.74
C VAL A 177 -16.82 -8.66 -3.31
N GLY A 178 -17.52 -7.65 -3.82
CA GLY A 178 -18.95 -7.41 -3.57
C GLY A 178 -19.23 -6.44 -2.40
N GLY A 179 -20.49 -5.99 -2.31
CA GLY A 179 -20.96 -5.13 -1.21
C GLY A 179 -20.63 -3.64 -1.34
N PHE A 180 -20.44 -3.12 -2.57
CA PHE A 180 -20.19 -1.69 -2.78
C PHE A 180 -21.42 -0.86 -2.46
N LYS A 181 -21.23 0.24 -1.75
CA LYS A 181 -22.30 1.20 -1.52
C LYS A 181 -22.31 2.19 -2.67
N SER A 182 -23.33 2.08 -3.52
CA SER A 182 -23.61 3.07 -4.54
C SER A 182 -23.79 4.46 -3.92
N LEU A 183 -23.23 5.45 -4.61
CA LEU A 183 -23.48 6.86 -4.33
C LEU A 183 -24.79 7.27 -5.01
N ASP A 184 -25.43 8.33 -4.51
CA ASP A 184 -26.62 8.92 -5.14
C ASP A 184 -26.29 9.63 -6.46
N GLY A 185 -25.01 9.77 -6.80
CA GLY A 185 -24.50 10.36 -8.02
C GLY A 185 -23.10 9.86 -8.38
N VAL A 186 -22.45 10.52 -9.32
CA VAL A 186 -21.07 10.23 -9.72
C VAL A 186 -20.15 11.29 -9.14
N VAL A 187 -19.07 10.86 -8.49
CA VAL A 187 -18.01 11.75 -8.01
C VAL A 187 -16.86 11.71 -9.01
N GLU A 188 -16.52 12.87 -9.55
CA GLU A 188 -15.38 13.03 -10.45
C GLU A 188 -14.12 13.30 -9.63
N VAL A 189 -13.08 12.49 -9.84
CA VAL A 189 -11.80 12.69 -9.18
C VAL A 189 -10.68 12.73 -10.21
N PHE A 190 -9.94 13.84 -10.22
CA PHE A 190 -8.75 14.00 -11.04
C PHE A 190 -7.55 13.33 -10.38
N ILE A 191 -6.93 12.38 -11.08
CA ILE A 191 -5.71 11.70 -10.66
C ILE A 191 -4.52 12.30 -11.39
N PRO A 192 -3.63 13.02 -10.70
CA PRO A 192 -2.43 13.57 -11.31
C PRO A 192 -1.39 12.50 -11.64
N HIS A 193 -0.61 12.76 -12.69
CA HIS A 193 0.53 11.97 -13.13
C HIS A 193 1.71 12.88 -13.48
N THR A 194 2.93 12.38 -13.27
CA THR A 194 4.13 13.11 -13.63
C THR A 194 4.35 12.99 -15.14
N ALA A 195 4.29 14.11 -15.87
CA ALA A 195 4.70 14.11 -17.27
C ALA A 195 6.18 13.70 -17.39
N GLN A 196 6.52 12.95 -18.45
CA GLN A 196 7.90 12.45 -18.68
C GLN A 196 8.96 13.56 -18.71
N ASN A 197 8.55 14.81 -18.94
CA ASN A 197 9.43 15.98 -19.04
C ASN A 197 9.34 16.93 -17.83
N GLY A 198 8.70 16.53 -16.73
CA GLY A 198 8.65 17.32 -15.48
C GLY A 198 7.93 18.68 -15.57
N GLY A 199 7.21 18.97 -16.66
CA GLY A 199 6.75 20.33 -16.99
C GLY A 199 5.26 20.65 -16.80
N VAL A 200 4.34 19.68 -16.80
CA VAL A 200 2.89 19.93 -16.57
C VAL A 200 2.29 18.69 -15.90
N GLU A 201 1.45 18.87 -14.87
CA GLU A 201 0.63 17.76 -14.34
C GLU A 201 -0.40 17.37 -15.40
N ILE A 202 -0.20 16.21 -16.03
CA ILE A 202 -1.21 15.56 -16.85
C ILE A 202 -1.94 14.58 -15.93
N GLY A 203 -3.24 14.39 -16.09
CA GLY A 203 -3.98 13.46 -15.25
C GLY A 203 -5.18 12.87 -15.93
N ASP A 204 -5.68 11.78 -15.35
CA ASP A 204 -6.89 11.10 -15.77
C ASP A 204 -8.03 11.50 -14.81
N THR A 205 -9.23 11.75 -15.36
CA THR A 205 -10.43 11.95 -14.53
C THR A 205 -11.17 10.63 -14.41
N ILE A 206 -11.44 10.21 -13.18
CA ILE A 206 -12.15 8.97 -12.87
C ILE A 206 -13.53 9.30 -12.32
N LEU A 207 -14.53 8.69 -12.93
CA LEU A 207 -15.92 8.75 -12.52
C LEU A 207 -16.19 7.63 -11.51
N CYS A 208 -16.44 7.98 -10.26
CA CYS A 208 -16.70 7.03 -9.19
C CYS A 208 -18.20 6.97 -8.90
N ALA A 209 -18.78 5.76 -8.94
CA ALA A 209 -20.19 5.51 -8.65
C ALA A 209 -20.41 4.88 -7.27
N SER A 210 -19.35 4.58 -6.54
CA SER A 210 -19.37 4.01 -5.19
C SER A 210 -18.35 4.67 -4.28
N GLU A 211 -18.60 4.62 -2.97
CA GLU A 211 -17.65 5.13 -1.98
C GLU A 211 -16.32 4.36 -1.98
N GLU A 212 -16.34 3.07 -2.29
CA GLU A 212 -15.14 2.24 -2.39
C GLU A 212 -14.26 2.64 -3.58
N GLU A 213 -14.85 3.01 -4.72
CA GLU A 213 -14.12 3.59 -5.84
C GLU A 213 -13.51 4.94 -5.46
N VAL A 214 -14.28 5.82 -4.82
CA VAL A 214 -13.76 7.10 -4.33
C VAL A 214 -12.59 6.86 -3.37
N GLY A 215 -12.72 5.97 -2.39
CA GLY A 215 -11.66 5.63 -1.45
C GLY A 215 -10.39 5.15 -2.13
N THR A 216 -10.50 4.23 -3.09
CA THR A 216 -9.34 3.73 -3.85
C THR A 216 -8.70 4.83 -4.71
N VAL A 217 -9.49 5.66 -5.38
CA VAL A 217 -9.00 6.76 -6.20
C VAL A 217 -8.31 7.82 -5.34
N LEU A 218 -8.88 8.19 -4.19
CA LEU A 218 -8.25 9.11 -3.25
C LEU A 218 -6.93 8.55 -2.72
N MET A 219 -6.84 7.25 -2.44
CA MET A 219 -5.56 6.63 -2.10
C MET A 219 -4.55 6.76 -3.23
N ARG A 220 -4.97 6.66 -4.50
CA ARG A 220 -4.09 6.88 -5.65
C ARG A 220 -3.55 8.32 -5.71
N VAL A 221 -4.40 9.30 -5.44
CA VAL A 221 -4.00 10.71 -5.36
C VAL A 221 -3.00 10.92 -4.22
N LEU A 222 -3.26 10.34 -3.05
CA LEU A 222 -2.32 10.41 -1.91
C LEU A 222 -0.96 9.79 -2.26
N LYS A 223 -0.94 8.62 -2.91
CA LYS A 223 0.30 7.99 -3.39
C LYS A 223 1.11 8.95 -4.28
N PHE A 224 0.45 9.66 -5.19
CA PHE A 224 1.11 10.68 -6.02
C PHE A 224 1.69 11.82 -5.20
N ASP A 225 0.91 12.41 -4.28
CA ASP A 225 1.37 13.51 -3.44
C ASP A 225 2.54 13.08 -2.53
N VAL A 226 2.55 11.82 -2.06
CA VAL A 226 3.69 11.22 -1.35
C VAL A 226 4.91 11.08 -2.26
N SER A 227 4.78 10.53 -3.46
CA SER A 227 5.89 10.41 -4.41
C SER A 227 6.52 11.76 -4.76
N GLN A 228 5.71 12.80 -4.98
CA GLN A 228 6.19 14.16 -5.24
C GLN A 228 6.94 14.75 -4.02
N SER A 229 6.41 14.53 -2.81
CA SER A 229 7.04 14.99 -1.56
C SER A 229 8.35 14.26 -1.30
N LEU A 230 8.37 12.96 -1.55
CA LEU A 230 9.54 12.11 -1.40
C LEU A 230 10.63 12.50 -2.40
N ALA A 231 10.30 12.67 -3.67
CA ALA A 231 11.25 13.05 -4.71
C ALA A 231 11.93 14.40 -4.41
N GLY A 232 11.14 15.41 -4.03
CA GLY A 232 11.68 16.72 -3.66
C GLY A 232 12.59 16.67 -2.44
N GLU A 233 12.19 15.92 -1.41
CA GLU A 233 13.00 15.77 -0.20
C GLU A 233 14.30 14.99 -0.44
N LEU A 234 14.25 13.91 -1.22
CA LEU A 234 15.46 13.16 -1.58
C LEU A 234 16.39 13.99 -2.45
N GLN A 235 15.86 14.80 -3.37
CA GLN A 235 16.67 15.72 -4.17
C GLN A 235 17.38 16.74 -3.27
N ARG A 236 16.66 17.35 -2.33
CA ARG A 236 17.20 18.31 -1.36
C ARG A 236 18.29 17.67 -0.50
N TRP A 237 18.03 16.47 0.02
CA TRP A 237 19.01 15.69 0.79
C TRP A 237 20.28 15.38 -0.01
N ARG A 238 20.16 15.03 -1.30
CA ARG A 238 21.32 14.81 -2.18
C ARG A 238 22.14 16.08 -2.41
N SER A 239 21.50 17.24 -2.55
CA SER A 239 22.19 18.50 -2.83
C SER A 239 22.81 19.15 -1.58
N GLU A 240 22.12 19.06 -0.44
CA GLU A 240 22.50 19.76 0.80
C GLU A 240 23.20 18.84 1.80
N GLY A 241 23.05 17.52 1.65
CA GLY A 241 23.46 16.53 2.66
C GLY A 241 22.52 16.49 3.86
N GLY A 242 22.97 15.84 4.94
CA GLY A 242 22.24 15.75 6.20
C GLY A 242 21.30 14.55 6.29
N GLU A 243 20.20 14.71 7.05
CA GLU A 243 19.20 13.66 7.29
C GLU A 243 17.91 13.95 6.50
N VAL A 244 17.23 12.89 6.07
CA VAL A 244 15.91 13.01 5.42
C VAL A 244 14.85 13.40 6.46
N SER A 245 14.14 14.50 6.22
CA SER A 245 13.04 14.94 7.06
C SER A 245 11.75 14.22 6.66
N TRP A 246 11.56 13.03 7.24
CA TRP A 246 10.34 12.25 7.05
C TRP A 246 9.07 13.03 7.45
N GLY A 247 9.16 13.89 8.47
CA GLY A 247 8.05 14.75 8.90
C GLY A 247 7.67 15.81 7.85
N ASN A 248 8.64 16.37 7.12
CA ASN A 248 8.37 17.30 6.04
C ASN A 248 7.68 16.62 4.86
N ILE A 249 8.09 15.40 4.51
CA ILE A 249 7.43 14.60 3.47
C ILE A 249 5.97 14.38 3.87
N THR A 250 5.73 13.90 5.10
CA THR A 250 4.38 13.64 5.60
C THR A 250 3.51 14.89 5.60
N THR A 251 4.00 15.99 6.17
CA THR A 251 3.26 17.26 6.25
C THR A 251 2.95 17.81 4.85
N SER A 252 3.93 17.75 3.94
CA SER A 252 3.78 18.27 2.58
C SER A 252 2.82 17.44 1.74
N ALA A 253 2.88 16.11 1.87
CA ALA A 253 1.98 15.20 1.16
C ALA A 253 0.53 15.38 1.64
N SER A 254 0.30 15.37 2.96
CA SER A 254 -1.03 15.56 3.54
C SER A 254 -1.61 16.93 3.23
N ARG A 255 -0.80 18.00 3.28
CA ARG A 255 -1.23 19.36 2.93
C ARG A 255 -1.65 19.45 1.46
N ARG A 256 -0.83 18.91 0.54
CA ARG A 256 -1.18 18.86 -0.89
C ARG A 256 -2.47 18.10 -1.13
N PHE A 257 -2.58 16.90 -0.54
CA PHE A 257 -3.77 16.08 -0.66
C PHE A 257 -5.04 16.81 -0.20
N ARG A 258 -5.02 17.43 0.98
CA ARG A 258 -6.17 18.18 1.53
C ARG A 258 -6.49 19.45 0.73
N SER A 259 -5.48 20.14 0.20
CA SER A 259 -5.68 21.35 -0.60
C SER A 259 -6.46 21.12 -1.90
N ARG A 260 -6.61 19.85 -2.34
CA ARG A 260 -7.45 19.47 -3.49
C ARG A 260 -8.96 19.61 -3.21
N GLY A 261 -9.36 19.82 -1.96
CA GLY A 261 -10.75 20.15 -1.60
C GLY A 261 -11.72 18.98 -1.70
N PHE A 262 -11.25 17.74 -1.53
CA PHE A 262 -12.12 16.57 -1.49
C PHE A 262 -13.10 16.65 -0.31
N PRO A 263 -14.36 16.20 -0.46
CA PRO A 263 -15.36 16.22 0.61
C PRO A 263 -15.13 15.08 1.62
N LEU A 264 -13.97 15.07 2.30
CA LEU A 264 -13.54 13.95 3.15
C LEU A 264 -14.49 13.67 4.31
N LEU A 265 -15.18 14.70 4.82
CA LEU A 265 -16.14 14.56 5.92
C LEU A 265 -17.38 13.73 5.53
N GLU A 266 -17.68 13.63 4.24
CA GLU A 266 -18.81 12.86 3.72
C GLU A 266 -18.44 11.40 3.43
N LEU A 267 -17.13 11.08 3.44
CA LEU A 267 -16.63 9.76 3.08
C LEU A 267 -16.44 8.87 4.31
N ARG A 268 -16.99 7.66 4.24
CA ARG A 268 -16.89 6.71 5.36
C ARG A 268 -15.51 6.05 5.48
N PHE A 269 -14.77 5.96 4.38
CA PHE A 269 -13.49 5.24 4.33
C PHE A 269 -12.25 6.12 4.51
N VAL A 270 -12.38 7.44 4.38
CA VAL A 270 -11.27 8.38 4.50
C VAL A 270 -11.55 9.32 5.66
N VAL A 271 -10.74 9.22 6.71
CA VAL A 271 -10.92 10.05 7.92
C VAL A 271 -10.06 11.29 7.78
N ASP A 272 -10.68 12.48 7.82
CA ASP A 272 -9.93 13.74 7.85
C ASP A 272 -9.30 14.00 9.21
N ASP A 273 -8.22 13.28 9.49
CA ASP A 273 -7.49 13.33 10.75
C ASP A 273 -5.98 13.14 10.50
N ASP A 274 -5.15 13.92 11.18
CA ASP A 274 -3.69 13.88 11.00
C ASP A 274 -3.09 12.52 11.36
N ILE A 275 -3.62 11.82 12.36
CA ILE A 275 -3.13 10.49 12.75
C ILE A 275 -3.37 9.51 11.60
N PHE A 276 -4.56 9.57 10.97
CA PHE A 276 -4.88 8.74 9.82
C PHE A 276 -3.92 8.99 8.65
N PHE A 277 -3.77 10.25 8.23
CA PHE A 277 -2.90 10.59 7.11
C PHE A 277 -1.43 10.32 7.39
N ASN A 278 -0.94 10.63 8.60
CA ASN A 278 0.44 10.32 8.98
C ASN A 278 0.72 8.83 8.83
N PHE A 279 -0.18 7.97 9.29
CA PHE A 279 -0.02 6.52 9.16
C PHE A 279 -0.02 6.05 7.70
N LEU A 280 -0.94 6.56 6.88
CA LEU A 280 -0.99 6.22 5.45
C LEU A 280 0.25 6.69 4.70
N VAL A 281 0.68 7.93 4.93
CA VAL A 281 1.86 8.49 4.27
C VAL A 281 3.13 7.75 4.69
N PHE A 282 3.34 7.44 5.97
CA PHE A 282 4.51 6.63 6.36
C PHE A 282 4.51 5.23 5.75
N SER A 283 3.33 4.60 5.65
CA SER A 283 3.18 3.30 5.00
C SER A 283 3.57 3.39 3.53
N GLU A 284 3.11 4.45 2.86
CA GLU A 284 3.37 4.69 1.44
C GLU A 284 4.83 5.06 1.15
N ILE A 285 5.47 5.89 1.98
CA ILE A 285 6.91 6.19 1.87
C ILE A 285 7.71 4.88 1.96
N LEU A 286 7.40 4.03 2.94
CA LEU A 286 8.08 2.75 3.09
C LEU A 286 7.87 1.86 1.87
N ARG A 287 6.63 1.74 1.37
CA ARG A 287 6.33 0.98 0.14
C ARG A 287 7.15 1.52 -1.04
N ALA A 288 7.13 2.83 -1.28
CA ALA A 288 7.79 3.47 -2.42
C ALA A 288 9.31 3.23 -2.41
N LEU A 289 9.98 3.53 -1.29
CA LEU A 289 11.44 3.38 -1.18
C LEU A 289 11.90 1.93 -1.35
N TYR A 290 11.18 0.97 -0.75
CA TYR A 290 11.56 -0.43 -0.89
C TYR A 290 11.19 -1.02 -2.25
N SER A 291 10.20 -0.44 -2.94
CA SER A 291 9.91 -0.79 -4.33
C SER A 291 11.05 -0.31 -5.23
N GLU A 292 11.43 0.96 -5.13
CA GLU A 292 12.56 1.54 -5.88
C GLU A 292 13.85 0.77 -5.66
N ARG A 293 14.17 0.44 -4.41
CA ARG A 293 15.32 -0.41 -4.07
C ARG A 293 15.27 -1.78 -4.76
N ALA A 294 14.09 -2.42 -4.79
CA ALA A 294 13.93 -3.70 -5.47
C ALA A 294 14.07 -3.59 -6.99
N GLU A 295 13.81 -2.43 -7.59
CA GLU A 295 14.05 -2.18 -9.02
C GLU A 295 15.52 -1.89 -9.33
N ALA A 296 16.20 -1.16 -8.45
CA ALA A 296 17.60 -0.80 -8.61
C ALA A 296 18.55 -2.01 -8.48
N GLY A 297 18.14 -3.05 -7.75
CA GLY A 297 18.96 -4.24 -7.51
C GLY A 297 20.02 -4.04 -6.41
N ALA A 298 20.73 -5.12 -6.05
CA ALA A 298 21.71 -5.11 -4.96
C ALA A 298 23.00 -4.35 -5.30
N ASP A 299 23.30 -4.17 -6.59
CA ASP A 299 24.53 -3.54 -7.09
C ASP A 299 24.44 -2.02 -7.17
N VAL A 300 23.24 -1.44 -7.03
CA VAL A 300 23.08 0.01 -6.91
C VAL A 300 23.19 0.33 -5.43
N GLU A 301 24.25 1.05 -5.08
CA GLU A 301 24.45 1.66 -3.77
C GLU A 301 23.25 2.56 -3.49
N TRP A 302 22.22 1.99 -2.88
CA TRP A 302 21.01 2.71 -2.52
C TRP A 302 21.41 3.80 -1.54
N GLU A 303 21.38 5.04 -2.02
CA GLU A 303 22.06 6.19 -1.40
C GLU A 303 21.61 6.45 0.04
N LEU A 304 20.39 6.04 0.41
CA LEU A 304 19.89 6.22 1.77
C LEU A 304 20.63 5.30 2.75
N ALA A 305 21.25 5.94 3.73
CA ALA A 305 21.89 5.25 4.84
C ALA A 305 20.90 4.29 5.52
N LYS A 306 21.38 3.08 5.84
CA LYS A 306 20.61 2.05 6.59
C LYS A 306 19.91 2.64 7.83
N ARG A 307 20.58 3.58 8.52
CA ARG A 307 20.06 4.29 9.69
C ARG A 307 18.76 5.05 9.41
N ASP A 308 18.65 5.71 8.26
CA ASP A 308 17.44 6.47 7.91
C ASP A 308 16.26 5.57 7.58
N LEU A 309 16.52 4.41 6.96
CA LEU A 309 15.51 3.37 6.76
C LEU A 309 15.02 2.77 8.09
N GLU A 310 15.92 2.53 9.05
CA GLU A 310 15.55 2.05 10.40
C GLU A 310 14.72 3.08 11.18
N ARG A 311 15.06 4.37 11.04
CA ARG A 311 14.25 5.47 11.61
C ARG A 311 12.87 5.52 10.97
N LEU A 312 12.76 5.41 9.64
CA LEU A 312 11.47 5.37 8.94
C LEU A 312 10.61 4.20 9.43
N ARG A 313 11.18 2.99 9.56
CA ARG A 313 10.48 1.82 10.13
C ARG A 313 9.98 2.10 11.55
N SER A 314 10.80 2.75 12.37
CA SER A 314 10.44 3.13 13.74
C SER A 314 9.30 4.15 13.76
N ARG A 315 9.31 5.12 12.85
CA ARG A 315 8.23 6.11 12.68
C ARG A 315 6.93 5.46 12.22
N LEU A 316 6.96 4.54 11.26
CA LEU A 316 5.78 3.78 10.85
C LEU A 316 5.20 2.96 12.00
N ARG A 317 6.05 2.27 12.78
CA ARG A 317 5.60 1.52 13.95
C ARG A 317 4.89 2.41 14.97
N LEU A 318 5.49 3.55 15.31
CA LEU A 318 4.87 4.52 16.21
C LEU A 318 3.55 5.06 15.65
N ALA A 319 3.51 5.45 14.38
CA ALA A 319 2.29 5.92 13.72
C ALA A 319 1.18 4.86 13.76
N LYS A 320 1.52 3.58 13.56
CA LYS A 320 0.59 2.46 13.70
C LYS A 320 0.05 2.34 15.12
N GLU A 321 0.92 2.39 16.13
CA GLU A 321 0.50 2.31 17.54
C GLU A 321 -0.44 3.46 17.92
N VAL A 322 -0.16 4.68 17.44
CA VAL A 322 -1.05 5.85 17.65
C VAL A 322 -2.37 5.64 16.91
N PHE A 323 -2.34 5.20 15.66
CA PHE A 323 -3.54 4.91 14.86
C PHE A 323 -4.41 3.82 15.50
N ASP A 324 -3.83 2.71 15.95
CA ASP A 324 -4.55 1.61 16.60
C ASP A 324 -5.23 2.05 17.91
N ARG A 325 -4.62 2.98 18.66
CA ARG A 325 -5.28 3.59 19.83
C ARG A 325 -6.42 4.51 19.41
N GLN A 326 -6.19 5.33 18.39
CA GLN A 326 -7.17 6.32 17.96
C GLN A 326 -8.40 5.67 17.30
N ILE A 327 -8.21 4.61 16.53
CA ILE A 327 -9.32 3.90 15.88
C ILE A 327 -10.23 3.21 16.90
N TRP A 328 -9.68 2.78 18.04
CA TRP A 328 -10.48 2.27 19.14
C TRP A 328 -11.42 3.37 19.68
N VAL A 329 -10.87 4.57 19.95
CA VAL A 329 -11.64 5.74 20.40
C VAL A 329 -12.71 6.13 19.37
N TRP A 330 -12.37 6.12 18.08
CA TRP A 330 -13.35 6.42 17.02
C TRP A 330 -14.47 5.36 16.95
N GLY A 331 -14.15 4.09 17.16
CA GLY A 331 -15.11 2.99 17.12
C GLY A 331 -16.12 3.02 18.27
N GLU A 332 -15.74 3.52 19.44
CA GLU A 332 -16.67 3.75 20.55
C GLU A 332 -17.66 4.90 20.26
N GLN A 333 -17.29 5.83 19.39
CA GLN A 333 -18.07 7.06 19.13
C GLN A 333 -18.90 7.01 17.84
N ASN A 334 -18.49 6.26 16.80
CA ASN A 334 -19.19 6.21 15.52
C ASN A 334 -18.79 4.98 14.67
N ASP A 335 -19.77 4.17 14.24
CA ASP A 335 -19.56 3.01 13.34
C ASP A 335 -19.03 3.41 11.95
N VAL A 336 -19.21 4.66 11.54
CA VAL A 336 -18.72 5.15 10.24
C VAL A 336 -17.18 5.23 10.20
N ARG A 337 -16.53 5.63 11.31
CA ARG A 337 -15.07 5.84 11.35
C ARG A 337 -14.26 4.54 11.48
N THR A 338 -14.90 3.41 11.80
CA THR A 338 -14.24 2.11 11.82
C THR A 338 -13.87 1.61 10.43
N ARG A 339 -14.46 2.18 9.36
CA ARG A 339 -14.21 1.76 7.98
C ARG A 339 -12.90 2.29 7.38
N GLY A 340 -12.34 3.38 7.91
CA GLY A 340 -10.96 3.78 7.59
C GLY A 340 -9.91 2.70 7.90
N ARG A 341 -10.26 1.73 8.76
CA ARG A 341 -9.43 0.55 9.06
C ARG A 341 -9.06 -0.26 7.83
N TYR A 342 -9.95 -0.37 6.84
CA TYR A 342 -9.69 -1.20 5.65
C TYR A 342 -8.52 -0.64 4.85
N ILE A 343 -8.59 0.65 4.51
CA ILE A 343 -7.54 1.38 3.81
C ILE A 343 -6.23 1.36 4.62
N ALA A 344 -6.30 1.67 5.92
CA ALA A 344 -5.14 1.72 6.80
C ALA A 344 -4.45 0.35 6.94
N LYS A 345 -5.24 -0.72 7.10
CA LYS A 345 -4.74 -2.10 7.18
C LYS A 345 -4.08 -2.51 5.87
N ASP A 346 -4.70 -2.21 4.74
CA ASP A 346 -4.15 -2.54 3.42
C ASP A 346 -2.85 -1.78 3.15
N ALA A 347 -2.82 -0.46 3.36
CA ALA A 347 -1.63 0.37 3.18
C ALA A 347 -0.44 -0.13 4.01
N HIS A 348 -0.67 -0.49 5.28
CA HIS A 348 0.36 -1.08 6.12
C HIS A 348 0.75 -2.49 5.65
N SER A 349 -0.22 -3.33 5.28
CA SER A 349 0.03 -4.69 4.80
C SER A 349 0.93 -4.67 3.55
N ILE A 350 0.61 -3.83 2.57
CA ILE A 350 1.39 -3.74 1.34
C ILE A 350 2.78 -3.18 1.61
N ALA A 351 2.92 -2.18 2.50
CA ALA A 351 4.22 -1.65 2.90
C ALA A 351 5.11 -2.71 3.54
N MET A 352 4.57 -3.51 4.46
CA MET A 352 5.31 -4.58 5.14
C MET A 352 5.65 -5.76 4.22
N LYS A 353 4.75 -6.12 3.30
CA LYS A 353 5.04 -7.13 2.27
C LYS A 353 6.16 -6.65 1.33
N THR A 354 6.13 -5.39 0.92
CA THR A 354 7.17 -4.77 0.09
C THR A 354 8.52 -4.80 0.80
N LEU A 355 8.54 -4.40 2.07
CA LEU A 355 9.70 -4.45 2.94
C LEU A 355 10.32 -5.85 3.02
N ALA A 356 9.49 -6.84 3.33
CA ALA A 356 9.91 -8.24 3.43
C ALA A 356 10.43 -8.78 2.09
N SER A 357 9.94 -8.23 0.97
CA SER A 357 10.38 -8.62 -0.36
C SER A 357 11.77 -8.10 -0.73
N ALA A 358 12.08 -6.87 -0.31
CA ALA A 358 13.29 -6.13 -0.67
C ALA A 358 14.47 -6.29 0.31
N GLY A 359 14.26 -6.89 1.49
CA GLY A 359 15.33 -7.27 2.42
C GLY A 359 16.13 -8.51 1.97
N ARG A 360 16.10 -8.82 0.68
CA ARG A 360 16.64 -10.02 0.03
C ARG A 360 17.39 -9.58 -1.21
#